data_AF-A0AAP9YDL0-F1
#
_entry.id   AF-A0AAP9YDL0-F1
#
_cell.length_a   1.000
_cell.length_b   1.000
_cell.length_c   1.000
_cell.angle_alpha   90.00
_cell.angle_beta   90.00
_cell.angle_gamma   90.00
#
_symmetry.space_group_name_H-M   'P 1'
#
loop_
_entity.id
_entity.type
_entity.pdbx_description
1 polymer ?
#
loop_
_entity_poly.entity_id
_entity_poly.type
_entity_poly.pdbx_seq_one_letter_code
_entity_poly.pdbx_strand_id
1 'polypeptide(L)' 'MAERQQLNLYGDDEARLHHPYTQARSTTALRNLAIAFEHYNEQHPHSALKYCSPRELRRLAKALTY' A
#
# COMPACT_ATOMS: atom_id res chain seq x y z
N MET A 1 -15.27 -12.18 -53.47
CA MET A 1 -14.46 -11.12 -52.82
C MET A 1 -15.43 -10.30 -52.00
N ALA A 2 -15.68 -10.63 -50.74
CA ALA A 2 -14.86 -10.35 -49.55
C ALA A 2 -15.63 -9.33 -48.70
N GLU A 3 -16.59 -9.82 -47.92
CA GLU A 3 -17.20 -9.03 -46.85
C GLU A 3 -17.49 -9.94 -45.67
N ARG A 4 -16.43 -10.28 -44.94
CA ARG A 4 -16.49 -10.81 -43.58
C ARG A 4 -15.35 -10.19 -42.79
N GLN A 5 -15.58 -8.98 -42.32
CA GLN A 5 -14.80 -8.41 -41.22
C GLN A 5 -15.78 -7.87 -40.18
N GLN A 6 -16.52 -8.79 -39.57
CA GLN A 6 -17.01 -8.58 -38.21
C GLN A 6 -16.00 -9.23 -37.26
N LEU A 7 -15.69 -8.50 -36.19
CA LEU A 7 -15.05 -8.96 -34.94
C LEU A 7 -13.53 -9.17 -34.99
N ASN A 8 -12.82 -8.10 -34.67
CA ASN A 8 -11.69 -8.13 -33.73
C ASN A 8 -11.55 -6.73 -33.11
N LEU A 9 -12.54 -6.35 -32.30
CA LEU A 9 -12.52 -5.14 -31.46
C LEU A 9 -12.45 -5.50 -29.96
N TYR A 10 -11.93 -6.70 -29.69
CA TYR A 10 -11.62 -7.25 -28.37
C TYR A 10 -10.35 -8.12 -28.48
N GLY A 11 -9.32 -7.59 -29.14
CA GLY A 11 -8.00 -8.20 -29.18
C GLY A 11 -7.13 -7.57 -28.10
N ASP A 12 -6.67 -8.40 -27.17
CA ASP A 12 -5.46 -8.18 -26.37
C ASP A 12 -5.51 -7.17 -25.20
N ASP A 13 -6.67 -6.99 -24.56
CA ASP A 13 -6.79 -6.17 -23.33
C ASP A 13 -6.26 -6.84 -22.05
N GLU A 14 -5.77 -8.08 -22.10
CA GLU A 14 -5.06 -8.70 -20.97
C GLU A 14 -3.61 -8.19 -20.83
N ALA A 15 -3.02 -7.66 -21.91
CA ALA A 15 -1.66 -7.12 -21.89
C ALA A 15 -1.58 -5.70 -21.29
N ARG A 16 -2.71 -5.00 -21.15
CA ARG A 16 -2.76 -3.62 -20.66
C ARG A 16 -2.74 -3.51 -19.14
N LEU A 17 -2.90 -4.64 -18.43
CA LEU A 17 -2.82 -4.69 -16.96
C LEU A 17 -1.39 -4.70 -16.44
N HIS A 18 -0.40 -5.09 -17.26
CA HIS A 18 1.01 -5.13 -16.88
C HIS A 18 1.78 -3.87 -17.33
N HIS A 19 1.24 -2.70 -17.00
CA HIS A 19 1.91 -1.43 -17.28
C HIS A 19 3.04 -1.20 -16.24
N PRO A 20 4.28 -0.82 -16.62
CA PRO A 20 5.36 -0.51 -15.67
C PRO A 20 5.02 0.64 -14.71
N TYR A 21 3.99 1.42 -15.02
CA TYR A 21 3.40 2.40 -14.12
C TYR A 21 2.57 1.79 -12.98
N THR A 22 2.05 0.56 -13.14
CA THR A 22 1.33 -0.16 -12.08
C THR A 22 2.28 -0.58 -10.96
N GLN A 23 3.50 -1.02 -11.30
CA GLN A 23 4.55 -1.31 -10.32
C GLN A 23 5.00 -0.03 -9.59
N ALA A 24 5.20 1.07 -10.33
CA ALA A 24 5.57 2.36 -9.74
C ALA A 24 4.47 2.97 -8.85
N ARG A 25 3.19 2.77 -9.20
CA ARG A 25 2.05 3.13 -8.35
C ARG A 25 1.93 2.23 -7.13
N SER A 26 2.20 0.93 -7.28
CA SER A 26 2.23 -0.03 -6.17
C SER A 26 3.30 0.33 -5.15
N THR A 27 4.55 0.57 -5.57
CA THR A 27 5.64 0.94 -4.67
C THR A 27 5.38 2.27 -3.96
N THR A 28 4.83 3.25 -4.67
CA THR A 28 4.47 4.55 -4.10
C THR A 28 3.31 4.43 -3.10
N ALA A 29 2.28 3.64 -3.42
CA ALA A 29 1.15 3.39 -2.53
C ALA A 29 1.59 2.68 -1.24
N LEU A 30 2.45 1.66 -1.34
CA LEU A 30 3.01 0.96 -0.18
C LEU A 30 3.84 1.88 0.70
N ARG A 31 4.65 2.77 0.10
CA ARG A 31 5.42 3.77 0.85
C ARG A 31 4.51 4.75 1.59
N ASN A 32 3.49 5.28 0.92
CA ASN A 32 2.55 6.21 1.53
C ASN A 32 1.76 5.54 2.67
N LEU A 33 1.42 4.25 2.52
CA LEU A 33 0.75 3.47 3.54
C LEU A 33 1.63 3.28 4.78
N ALA A 34 2.92 2.95 4.59
CA ALA A 34 3.87 2.83 5.70
C ALA A 34 3.99 4.14 6.49
N ILE A 35 4.08 5.28 5.78
CA ILE A 35 4.13 6.61 6.39
C ILE A 35 2.84 6.92 7.16
N ALA A 36 1.68 6.60 6.58
CA ALA A 36 0.39 6.83 7.23
C ALA A 36 0.25 6.01 8.52
N PHE A 37 0.70 4.75 8.53
CA PHE A 37 0.70 3.92 9.73
C PHE A 37 1.66 4.44 10.79
N GLU A 38 2.87 4.86 10.42
CA GLU A 38 3.82 5.44 11.35
C GLU A 38 3.26 6.73 11.98
N HIS A 39 2.70 7.62 11.16
CA HIS A 39 2.03 8.83 11.63
C HIS A 39 0.84 8.51 12.55
N TYR A 40 0.03 7.51 12.19
CA TYR A 40 -1.09 7.08 13.02
C TYR A 40 -0.62 6.66 14.41
N ASN A 41 0.38 5.79 14.44
CA ASN A 41 0.96 5.21 15.64
C ASN A 41 1.66 6.22 16.56
N GLU A 42 2.05 7.38 16.04
CA GLU A 42 2.74 8.41 16.82
C GLU A 42 1.84 9.54 17.28
N GLN A 43 0.76 9.84 16.55
CA GLN A 43 -0.10 11.01 16.80
C GLN A 43 -1.48 10.66 17.33
N HIS A 44 -1.93 9.41 17.22
CA HIS A 44 -3.27 9.05 17.68
C HIS A 44 -3.27 8.72 19.18
N PRO A 45 -4.29 9.17 19.93
CA PRO A 45 -4.39 8.88 21.35
C PRO A 45 -4.71 7.40 21.58
N HIS A 46 -3.68 6.56 21.66
CA HIS A 46 -3.78 5.15 22.08
C HIS A 46 -4.24 4.99 23.54
N SER A 47 -4.20 6.10 24.29
CA SER A 47 -4.72 6.23 25.65
C SER A 47 -6.23 5.96 25.76
N ALA A 48 -7.01 6.20 24.69
CA ALA A 48 -8.44 5.88 24.67
C ALA A 48 -8.70 4.36 24.87
N LEU A 49 -7.75 3.53 24.45
CA LEU A 49 -7.81 2.07 24.56
C LEU A 49 -6.98 1.50 25.73
N LYS A 50 -6.42 2.37 26.59
CA LYS A 50 -5.51 2.01 27.70
C LYS A 50 -4.27 1.20 27.27
N TYR A 51 -3.88 1.26 26.00
CA TYR A 51 -2.66 0.62 25.48
C TYR A 51 -1.50 1.61 25.43
N CYS A 52 -0.27 1.10 25.57
CA CYS A 52 0.93 1.87 25.28
C CYS A 52 0.98 2.22 23.78
N SER A 53 1.40 3.44 23.45
CA SER A 53 1.71 3.76 22.06
C SER A 53 2.87 2.90 21.55
N PRO A 54 2.94 2.61 20.24
CA PRO A 54 4.08 1.91 19.65
C PRO A 54 5.43 2.57 19.97
N ARG A 55 5.48 3.90 20.13
CA ARG A 55 6.67 4.64 20.56
C ARG A 55 7.06 4.33 22.01
N GLU A 56 6.11 4.31 22.92
CA GLU A 56 6.33 3.95 24.32
C GLU A 56 6.76 2.49 24.44
N LEU A 57 6.12 1.58 23.69
CA LEU A 57 6.52 0.18 23.66
C LEU A 57 7.98 0.01 23.20
N ARG A 58 8.41 0.72 22.15
CA ARG A 58 9.82 0.72 21.71
C ARG A 58 10.77 1.25 22.78
N ARG A 59 10.36 2.27 23.54
CA ARG A 59 11.16 2.81 24.66
C ARG A 59 11.27 1.81 25.81
N LEU A 60 10.16 1.16 26.18
CA LEU A 60 10.15 0.11 27.20
C LEU A 60 11.02 -1.07 26.77
N ALA A 61 10.90 -1.53 25.53
CA ALA A 61 11.73 -2.60 24.99
C ALA A 61 13.23 -2.25 25.09
N LYS A 62 13.62 -1.03 24.68
CA LYS A 62 15.01 -0.54 24.81
C LYS A 62 15.47 -0.49 26.26
N ALA A 63 14.62 -0.05 27.18
CA ALA A 63 14.92 0.03 28.60
C ALA A 63 15.04 -1.35 29.27
N LEU A 64 14.34 -2.37 28.75
CA LEU A 64 14.41 -3.75 29.23
C LEU A 64 15.61 -4.54 28.64
N THR A 65 16.30 -3.98 27.65
CA THR A 65 17.45 -4.61 26.97
C THR A 65 18.82 -4.05 27.38
N TYR A 66 18.89 -3.23 28.42
CA TYR A 66 20.11 -2.68 29.04
C TYR A 66 20.28 -3.21 30.46
#